data_AF-A0A1Q4WAU1-F1
#
_entry.id   AF-A0A1Q4WAU1-F1
#
_cell.length_a   1.000
_cell.length_b   1.000
_cell.length_c   1.000
_cell.angle_alpha   90.00
_cell.angle_beta   90.00
_cell.angle_gamma   90.00
#
_symmetry.space_group_name_H-M   'P 1'
#
loop_
_entity.id
_entity.type
_entity.pdbx_description
1 polymer ?
#
loop_
_entity_poly.entity_id
_entity_poly.type
_entity_poly.pdbx_seq_one_letter_code
_entity_poly.pdbx_strand_id
1 'polypeptide(L)'
;MAQVQRMSRLMIKTLRDDPADAETASHKLLVRAGYVRRTSAGIWTWLPLGKKVLENVSRIIREEMDAIGAQEVLLPALLPKEPYEATGRWEEYGDQLFRLKDRKGADYLLGPTHEEIFTLMVKDQCTSYKDLPVMLYQIQTKYRDEARPRSGVLRGREFQMKDSYSFDTTDEGLAESYRLHREAYQKIFQRLGLDYRIVSAVSGAMGGSASEEFLAPAAAGEDTFVDCPACDYAANTEAVTVTVPAVDGSAHGPVEELDTPDTPTIETLAGHLGVPASATLKNLLVKVDGEIVAVGVPGDREVDLGKLGEHLAPATVELVTAEDFTGREDLVRGYVGPQGLAGKSFKYLADPRVAPGTAWITGANKDGKHARSVVAGRDFEVDEYLDVVVVEPGDPCPACGAGLRIDRAIEIGHIFQLGRKYADAFELDVLGQNGKPVRVTMGSYGVGVSRAVAALAEQTIDESGLCWPREVAPADVHVVAAGKAKQTELALEVGDKLGAAGLRVLVDDRAGVSPGVKFTDAELLGIPKILVAGRRAAEGVVELKDRRTGEREELTVEEAVARLSA
;
A
#
# COMPACT_ATOMS: atom_id res chain seq x y z
N MET A 1 27.99 26.58 -5.45
CA MET A 1 27.71 26.14 -6.83
C MET A 1 27.04 24.79 -6.77
N ALA A 2 25.96 24.60 -7.52
CA ALA A 2 25.29 23.31 -7.60
C ALA A 2 26.04 22.36 -8.54
N GLN A 3 25.72 21.07 -8.46
CA GLN A 3 26.45 20.02 -9.19
C GLN A 3 26.15 20.06 -10.70
N VAL A 4 27.21 20.08 -11.51
CA VAL A 4 27.16 19.87 -12.97
C VAL A 4 27.70 18.47 -13.29
N GLN A 5 26.87 17.63 -13.91
CA GLN A 5 27.23 16.26 -14.28
C GLN A 5 27.35 16.13 -15.80
N ARG A 6 28.37 15.41 -16.26
CA ARG A 6 28.61 15.15 -17.69
C ARG A 6 28.25 13.71 -18.02
N MET A 7 27.36 13.49 -18.99
CA MET A 7 26.92 12.14 -19.37
C MET A 7 28.06 11.30 -19.93
N SER A 8 29.09 11.92 -20.55
CA SER A 8 30.30 11.20 -21.00
C SER A 8 31.07 10.50 -19.87
N ARG A 9 30.87 10.92 -18.62
CA ARG A 9 31.52 10.38 -17.42
C ARG A 9 30.55 9.70 -16.45
N LEU A 10 29.26 9.77 -16.73
CA LEU A 10 28.23 9.24 -15.85
C LEU A 10 27.94 7.78 -16.21
N MET A 11 27.73 6.94 -15.20
CA MET A 11 27.35 5.53 -15.41
C MET A 11 25.86 5.42 -15.74
N ILE A 12 25.45 5.99 -16.88
CA ILE A 12 24.11 5.83 -17.45
C ILE A 12 24.24 5.05 -18.75
N LYS A 13 23.44 4.00 -18.87
CA LYS A 13 23.24 3.26 -20.12
C LYS A 13 21.75 3.08 -20.31
N THR A 14 21.16 3.87 -21.21
CA THR A 14 19.75 3.72 -21.58
C THR A 14 19.55 2.45 -22.41
N LEU A 15 18.35 1.88 -22.36
CA LEU A 15 17.96 0.73 -23.16
C LEU A 15 16.89 1.14 -24.15
N ARG A 16 16.99 0.60 -25.37
CA ARG A 16 16.01 0.83 -26.43
C ARG A 16 14.72 0.05 -26.18
N ASP A 17 14.87 -1.22 -25.85
CA ASP A 17 13.76 -2.17 -25.70
C ASP A 17 13.40 -2.36 -24.22
N ASP A 18 12.14 -2.70 -23.96
CA ASP A 18 11.65 -3.01 -22.61
C ASP A 18 12.31 -4.30 -22.09
N PRO A 19 12.61 -4.38 -20.77
CA PRO A 19 13.05 -5.63 -20.15
C PRO A 19 11.96 -6.70 -20.27
N ALA A 20 12.35 -7.94 -20.57
CA ALA A 20 11.41 -9.04 -20.78
C ALA A 20 10.59 -9.40 -19.51
N ASP A 21 11.15 -9.12 -18.33
CA ASP A 21 10.57 -9.39 -17.01
C ASP A 21 9.85 -8.18 -16.41
N ALA A 22 9.70 -7.07 -17.15
CA ALA A 22 9.07 -5.86 -16.67
C ALA A 22 7.60 -5.78 -17.09
N GLU A 23 6.70 -5.82 -16.11
CA GLU A 23 5.25 -5.79 -16.33
C GLU A 23 4.69 -4.36 -16.31
N THR A 24 5.01 -3.58 -15.26
CA THR A 24 4.47 -2.23 -15.05
C THR A 24 5.26 -1.15 -15.81
N ALA A 25 4.61 -0.02 -16.08
CA ALA A 25 5.20 1.06 -16.87
C ALA A 25 6.38 1.73 -16.13
N SER A 26 6.24 1.98 -14.82
CA SER A 26 7.34 2.49 -13.97
C SER A 26 8.53 1.55 -13.98
N HIS A 27 8.32 0.23 -13.85
CA HIS A 27 9.39 -0.75 -13.86
C HIS A 27 10.15 -0.71 -15.20
N LYS A 28 9.43 -0.79 -16.32
CA LYS A 28 10.01 -0.71 -17.67
C LYS A 28 10.85 0.55 -17.85
N LEU A 29 10.29 1.71 -17.52
CA LEU A 29 10.93 3.00 -17.75
C LEU A 29 12.09 3.28 -16.79
N LEU A 30 12.00 2.92 -15.51
CA LEU A 30 13.11 3.08 -14.57
C LEU A 30 14.32 2.21 -14.96
N VAL A 31 14.09 1.03 -15.52
CA VAL A 31 15.18 0.20 -16.06
C VAL A 31 15.68 0.79 -17.39
N ARG A 32 14.81 1.13 -18.34
CA ARG A 32 15.22 1.70 -19.62
C ARG A 32 15.99 3.01 -19.48
N ALA A 33 15.56 3.89 -18.58
CA ALA A 33 16.22 5.17 -18.32
C ALA A 33 17.55 5.03 -17.53
N GLY A 34 17.88 3.82 -17.03
CA GLY A 34 19.11 3.61 -16.28
C GLY A 34 19.05 4.13 -14.84
N TYR A 35 17.88 4.12 -14.21
CA TYR A 35 17.70 4.52 -12.81
C TYR A 35 17.93 3.35 -11.86
N VAL A 36 17.48 2.16 -12.25
CA VAL A 36 17.66 0.93 -11.46
C VAL A 36 18.10 -0.24 -12.33
N ARG A 37 18.79 -1.21 -11.74
CA ARG A 37 19.12 -2.49 -12.36
C ARG A 37 18.78 -3.63 -11.42
N ARG A 38 18.23 -4.71 -11.95
CA ARG A 38 17.90 -5.90 -11.16
C ARG A 38 19.19 -6.60 -10.74
N THR A 39 19.34 -6.86 -9.44
CA THR A 39 20.42 -7.68 -8.89
C THR A 39 19.96 -9.13 -8.74
N SER A 40 18.75 -9.32 -8.22
CA SER A 40 18.06 -10.62 -8.13
C SER A 40 16.54 -10.39 -8.04
N ALA A 41 15.73 -11.42 -7.81
CA ALA A 41 14.28 -11.25 -7.66
C ALA A 41 13.93 -10.36 -6.46
N GLY A 42 13.29 -9.23 -6.73
CA GLY A 42 12.91 -8.24 -5.71
C GLY A 42 14.06 -7.41 -5.14
N ILE A 43 15.28 -7.51 -5.66
CA ILE A 43 16.45 -6.77 -5.15
C ILE A 43 17.04 -5.93 -6.27
N TRP A 44 17.16 -4.63 -6.03
CA TRP A 44 17.45 -3.62 -7.04
C TRP A 44 18.66 -2.77 -6.69
N THR A 45 19.56 -2.59 -7.65
CA THR A 45 20.65 -1.60 -7.57
C THR A 45 20.14 -0.25 -8.06
N TRP A 46 20.25 0.78 -7.21
CA TRP A 46 20.00 2.16 -7.59
C TRP A 46 21.23 2.76 -8.28
N LEU A 47 21.07 3.14 -9.54
CA LEU A 47 22.11 3.80 -10.35
C LEU A 47 22.17 5.30 -10.05
N PRO A 48 23.20 6.05 -10.50
CA PRO A 48 23.44 7.42 -10.03
C PRO A 48 22.24 8.38 -10.09
N LEU A 49 21.43 8.37 -11.17
CA LEU A 49 20.23 9.21 -11.25
C LEU A 49 19.10 8.69 -10.38
N GLY A 50 18.89 7.37 -10.34
CA GLY A 50 17.88 6.77 -9.47
C GLY A 50 18.16 7.05 -8.00
N LYS A 51 19.42 6.89 -7.58
CA LYS A 51 19.87 7.22 -6.22
C LYS A 51 19.59 8.68 -5.86
N LYS A 52 19.83 9.62 -6.77
CA LYS A 52 19.50 11.04 -6.56
C LYS A 52 18.01 11.27 -6.36
N VAL A 53 17.15 10.64 -7.16
CA VAL A 53 15.69 10.75 -6.96
C VAL A 53 15.28 10.17 -5.61
N LEU A 54 15.80 8.99 -5.26
CA LEU A 54 15.56 8.36 -3.95
C LEU A 54 15.99 9.27 -2.78
N GLU A 55 17.15 9.92 -2.90
CA GLU A 55 17.66 10.89 -1.91
C GLU A 55 16.82 12.17 -1.86
N ASN A 56 16.32 12.68 -2.99
CA ASN A 56 15.44 13.85 -3.02
C ASN A 56 14.08 13.54 -2.34
N VAL A 57 13.53 12.35 -2.57
CA VAL A 57 12.32 11.89 -1.86
C VAL A 57 12.60 11.80 -0.37
N SER A 58 13.72 11.18 0.02
CA SER A 58 14.13 11.07 1.43
C SER A 58 14.33 12.43 2.09
N ARG A 59 14.88 13.42 1.37
CA ARG A 59 15.05 14.80 1.86
C ARG A 59 13.70 15.43 2.20
N ILE A 60 12.72 15.35 1.29
CA ILE A 60 11.38 15.93 1.53
C ILE A 60 10.74 15.26 2.75
N ILE A 61 10.86 13.94 2.85
CA ILE A 61 10.36 13.21 4.02
C ILE A 61 11.02 13.72 5.31
N ARG A 62 12.35 13.85 5.35
CA ARG A 62 13.06 14.38 6.52
C ARG A 62 12.58 15.77 6.91
N GLU A 63 12.52 16.68 5.94
CA GLU A 63 12.11 18.07 6.18
C GLU A 63 10.72 18.17 6.84
N GLU A 64 9.74 17.36 6.40
CA GLU A 64 8.39 17.37 6.98
C GLU A 64 8.29 16.62 8.31
N MET A 65 9.10 15.57 8.51
CA MET A 65 9.19 14.87 9.80
C MET A 65 9.87 15.74 10.88
N ASP A 66 10.96 16.42 10.52
CA ASP A 66 11.67 17.35 11.40
C ASP A 66 10.77 18.55 11.77
N ALA A 67 9.92 19.00 10.83
CA ALA A 67 8.98 20.09 11.06
C ALA A 67 7.91 19.80 12.13
N ILE A 68 7.57 18.51 12.35
CA ILE A 68 6.69 18.11 13.46
C ILE A 68 7.46 17.80 14.75
N GLY A 69 8.78 17.98 14.76
CA GLY A 69 9.63 17.70 15.92
C GLY A 69 10.04 16.23 16.07
N ALA A 70 9.81 15.40 15.04
CA ALA A 70 10.32 14.04 15.03
C ALA A 70 11.85 14.03 14.83
N GLN A 71 12.55 13.07 15.43
CA GLN A 71 14.01 13.02 15.42
C GLN A 71 14.51 11.80 14.65
N GLU A 72 15.42 12.00 13.68
CA GLU A 72 15.99 10.91 12.90
C GLU A 72 17.03 10.12 13.72
N VAL A 73 16.88 8.82 13.76
CA VAL A 73 17.82 7.83 14.30
C VAL A 73 18.18 6.82 13.20
N LEU A 74 19.17 5.95 13.45
CA LEU A 74 19.51 4.84 12.56
C LEU A 74 19.71 3.57 13.38
N LEU A 75 18.74 2.66 13.32
CA LEU A 75 18.80 1.35 13.96
C LEU A 75 19.44 0.31 13.03
N PRO A 76 20.02 -0.76 13.59
CA PRO A 76 20.58 -1.84 12.79
C PRO A 76 19.49 -2.56 11.97
N ALA A 77 19.87 -3.06 10.79
CA ALA A 77 19.01 -3.95 10.00
C ALA A 77 19.16 -5.43 10.41
N LEU A 78 20.34 -5.82 10.91
CA LEU A 78 20.58 -7.15 11.47
C LEU A 78 20.15 -7.14 12.94
N LEU A 79 19.05 -7.83 13.24
CA LEU A 79 18.41 -7.79 14.55
C LEU A 79 18.52 -9.15 15.25
N PRO A 80 18.67 -9.16 16.60
CA PRO A 80 18.61 -10.39 17.38
C PRO A 80 17.19 -10.99 17.36
N LYS A 81 17.06 -12.31 17.50
CA LYS A 81 15.77 -13.01 17.51
C LYS A 81 14.91 -12.61 18.71
N GLU A 82 15.52 -12.41 19.87
CA GLU A 82 14.86 -12.37 21.17
C GLU A 82 13.73 -11.31 21.27
N PRO A 83 13.90 -10.06 20.78
CA PRO A 83 12.80 -9.09 20.80
C PRO A 83 11.59 -9.53 19.98
N TYR A 84 11.79 -10.16 18.82
CA TYR A 84 10.71 -10.65 17.97
C TYR A 84 10.01 -11.88 18.55
N GLU A 85 10.75 -12.71 19.30
CA GLU A 85 10.16 -13.84 20.03
C GLU A 85 9.29 -13.35 21.20
N ALA A 86 9.75 -12.31 21.92
CA ALA A 86 8.99 -11.70 23.01
C ALA A 86 7.64 -11.10 22.56
N THR A 87 7.55 -10.63 21.31
CA THR A 87 6.29 -10.11 20.74
C THR A 87 5.48 -11.17 20.00
N GLY A 88 5.93 -12.42 19.93
CA GLY A 88 5.33 -13.48 19.12
C GLY A 88 5.58 -13.36 17.62
N ARG A 89 6.06 -12.19 17.15
CA ARG A 89 6.22 -11.87 15.73
C ARG A 89 7.32 -12.65 15.03
N TRP A 90 8.23 -13.28 15.77
CA TRP A 90 9.17 -14.24 15.21
C TRP A 90 8.45 -15.38 14.47
N GLU A 91 7.30 -15.84 14.98
CA GLU A 91 6.51 -16.91 14.35
C GLU A 91 5.35 -16.37 13.51
N GLU A 92 4.67 -15.31 13.95
CA GLU A 92 3.54 -14.71 13.20
C GLU A 92 3.95 -14.23 11.81
N TYR A 93 5.18 -13.73 11.62
CA TYR A 93 5.66 -13.34 10.28
C TYR A 93 5.88 -14.51 9.32
N GLY A 94 5.97 -15.74 9.83
CA GLY A 94 6.14 -16.95 9.03
C GLY A 94 7.33 -16.87 8.07
N ASP A 95 7.09 -17.17 6.80
CA ASP A 95 8.11 -17.23 5.75
C ASP A 95 8.51 -15.84 5.22
N GLN A 96 7.80 -14.76 5.57
CA GLN A 96 8.18 -13.41 5.16
C GLN A 96 9.41 -12.88 5.92
N LEU A 97 9.83 -13.55 6.99
CA LEU A 97 10.97 -13.15 7.81
C LEU A 97 12.27 -13.76 7.27
N PHE A 98 13.21 -12.92 6.86
CA PHE A 98 14.57 -13.37 6.60
C PHE A 98 15.26 -13.75 7.91
N ARG A 99 15.48 -15.05 8.12
CA ARG A 99 16.20 -15.60 9.28
C ARG A 99 17.60 -16.01 8.88
N LEU A 100 18.57 -15.76 9.76
CA LEU A 100 19.96 -16.14 9.56
C LEU A 100 20.60 -16.57 10.87
N LYS A 101 21.69 -17.34 10.77
CA LYS A 101 22.53 -17.73 11.90
C LYS A 101 23.92 -17.13 11.76
N ASP A 102 24.46 -16.59 12.84
CA ASP A 102 25.84 -16.15 12.87
C ASP A 102 26.81 -17.35 12.95
N ARG A 103 28.12 -17.08 12.89
CA ARG A 103 29.16 -18.13 12.97
C ARG A 103 29.21 -18.88 14.31
N LYS A 104 28.56 -18.37 15.36
CA LYS A 104 28.44 -19.01 16.68
C LYS A 104 27.12 -19.77 16.82
N GLY A 105 26.25 -19.73 15.81
CA GLY A 105 24.95 -20.39 15.80
C GLY A 105 23.80 -19.57 16.40
N ALA A 106 24.04 -18.31 16.76
CA ALA A 106 23.02 -17.41 17.27
C ALA A 106 22.05 -16.98 16.16
N ASP A 107 20.77 -16.92 16.47
CA ASP A 107 19.70 -16.57 15.53
C ASP A 107 19.52 -15.05 15.42
N TYR A 108 19.43 -14.59 14.18
CA TYR A 108 19.16 -13.20 13.83
C TYR A 108 18.13 -13.15 12.71
N LEU A 109 17.59 -11.96 12.48
CA LEU A 109 16.77 -11.63 11.34
C LEU A 109 17.28 -10.37 10.63
N LEU A 110 16.88 -10.20 9.37
CA LEU A 110 16.93 -8.90 8.72
C LEU A 110 15.60 -8.19 8.95
N GLY A 111 15.63 -7.00 9.55
CA GLY A 111 14.45 -6.29 10.04
C GLY A 111 13.43 -5.97 8.93
N PRO A 112 12.22 -6.54 8.97
CA PRO A 112 11.11 -6.15 8.10
C PRO A 112 10.47 -4.82 8.52
N THR A 113 10.64 -4.46 9.78
CA THR A 113 10.20 -3.26 10.50
C THR A 113 10.90 -3.20 11.87
N HIS A 114 10.61 -2.21 12.73
CA HIS A 114 11.43 -1.91 13.90
C HIS A 114 10.66 -1.61 15.20
N GLU A 115 9.37 -1.99 15.33
CA GLU A 115 8.57 -1.71 16.53
C GLU A 115 9.29 -2.17 17.83
N GLU A 116 9.83 -3.39 17.83
CA GLU A 116 10.51 -3.99 18.97
C GLU A 116 11.74 -3.18 19.39
N ILE A 117 12.55 -2.81 18.40
CA ILE A 117 13.86 -2.20 18.65
C ILE A 117 13.69 -0.74 19.08
N PHE A 118 12.73 -0.02 18.50
CA PHE A 118 12.37 1.31 18.99
C PHE A 118 11.83 1.25 20.43
N THR A 119 10.97 0.28 20.74
CA THR A 119 10.42 0.12 22.10
C THR A 119 11.53 -0.12 23.12
N LEU A 120 12.46 -1.02 22.83
CA LEU A 120 13.59 -1.31 23.70
C LEU A 120 14.54 -0.12 23.86
N MET A 121 14.81 0.62 22.79
CA MET A 121 15.63 1.83 22.85
C MET A 121 14.97 2.90 23.73
N VAL A 122 13.67 3.14 23.58
CA VAL A 122 12.95 4.11 24.43
C VAL A 122 12.88 3.64 25.87
N LYS A 123 12.71 2.34 26.12
CA LYS A 123 12.76 1.76 27.48
C LYS A 123 14.08 2.04 28.20
N ASP A 124 15.18 1.95 27.47
CA ASP A 124 16.51 2.20 28.03
C ASP A 124 16.77 3.69 28.29
N GLN A 125 16.25 4.56 27.42
CA GLN A 125 16.58 5.99 27.42
C GLN A 125 15.57 6.89 28.16
N CYS A 126 14.31 6.48 28.27
CA CYS A 126 13.24 7.28 28.88
C CYS A 126 12.78 6.64 30.19
N THR A 127 12.84 7.38 31.30
CA THR A 127 12.50 6.87 32.64
C THR A 127 11.41 7.69 33.34
N SER A 128 11.10 8.88 32.83
CA SER A 128 10.12 9.80 33.41
C SER A 128 9.12 10.28 32.37
N TYR A 129 7.91 10.63 32.82
CA TYR A 129 6.93 11.34 31.98
C TYR A 129 7.47 12.62 31.35
N LYS A 130 8.54 13.21 31.92
CA LYS A 130 9.20 14.41 31.40
C LYS A 130 10.01 14.17 30.12
N ASP A 131 10.34 12.90 29.86
CA ASP A 131 11.06 12.49 28.65
C ASP A 131 10.09 12.30 27.46
N LEU A 132 8.78 12.32 27.72
CA LEU A 132 7.70 12.06 26.75
C LEU A 132 6.77 13.28 26.60
N PRO A 133 6.15 13.49 25.43
CA PRO A 133 6.17 12.61 24.26
C PRO A 133 7.48 12.73 23.47
N VAL A 134 7.84 11.64 22.77
CA VAL A 134 8.92 11.65 21.78
C VAL A 134 8.46 11.00 20.49
N MET A 135 8.83 11.59 19.36
CA MET A 135 8.62 11.06 18.02
C MET A 135 9.98 10.78 17.40
N LEU A 136 10.23 9.54 17.03
CA LEU A 136 11.49 9.10 16.45
C LEU A 136 11.24 8.49 15.08
N TYR A 137 12.16 8.65 14.14
CA TYR A 137 12.04 8.02 12.83
C TYR A 137 13.40 7.60 12.28
N GLN A 138 13.40 6.75 11.26
CA GLN A 138 14.59 6.46 10.48
C GLN A 138 14.21 6.33 9.01
N ILE A 139 15.16 6.56 8.11
CA ILE A 139 15.06 6.16 6.69
C ILE A 139 16.06 5.03 6.45
N GLN A 140 15.58 3.79 6.42
CA GLN A 140 16.43 2.60 6.51
C GLN A 140 15.91 1.49 5.59
N THR A 141 16.81 0.63 5.13
CA THR A 141 16.50 -0.55 4.31
C THR A 141 15.75 -1.62 5.11
N LYS A 142 14.64 -2.09 4.58
CA LYS A 142 13.81 -3.16 5.14
C LYS A 142 13.93 -4.39 4.27
N TYR A 143 13.72 -5.54 4.90
CA TYR A 143 13.83 -6.85 4.27
C TYR A 143 12.56 -7.64 4.52
N ARG A 144 11.88 -8.06 3.47
CA ARG A 144 10.71 -8.94 3.55
C ARG A 144 10.87 -10.03 2.51
N ASP A 145 10.82 -11.30 2.91
CA ASP A 145 10.98 -12.41 1.97
C ASP A 145 9.69 -12.66 1.19
N GLU A 146 9.34 -11.68 0.35
CA GLU A 146 8.18 -11.71 -0.51
C GLU A 146 8.23 -12.93 -1.44
N ALA A 147 7.19 -13.77 -1.40
CA ALA A 147 7.13 -14.99 -2.19
C ALA A 147 7.10 -14.70 -3.70
N ARG A 148 6.50 -13.57 -4.09
CA ARG A 148 6.36 -13.17 -5.50
C ARG A 148 6.69 -11.68 -5.68
N PRO A 149 7.99 -11.30 -5.63
CA PRO A 149 8.36 -9.91 -5.86
C PRO A 149 8.12 -9.55 -7.32
N ARG A 150 7.38 -8.46 -7.55
CA ARG A 150 6.91 -8.03 -8.88
C ARG A 150 6.91 -6.50 -8.99
N SER A 151 6.65 -5.99 -10.19
CA SER A 151 6.46 -4.55 -10.42
C SER A 151 7.68 -3.67 -10.07
N GLY A 152 8.90 -4.21 -10.24
CA GLY A 152 10.13 -3.44 -10.06
C GLY A 152 10.40 -3.09 -8.59
N VAL A 153 10.60 -1.80 -8.32
CA VAL A 153 10.85 -1.29 -6.96
C VAL A 153 9.56 -1.02 -6.15
N LEU A 154 8.38 -1.30 -6.71
CA LEU A 154 7.11 -1.20 -5.98
C LEU A 154 6.97 -2.28 -4.91
N ARG A 155 7.34 -3.53 -5.25
CA ARG A 155 7.26 -4.70 -4.37
C ARG A 155 8.54 -5.53 -4.43
N GLY A 156 9.52 -5.11 -3.63
CA GLY A 156 10.83 -5.75 -3.50
C GLY A 156 10.95 -6.61 -2.24
N ARG A 157 12.03 -7.41 -2.17
CA ARG A 157 12.48 -8.12 -0.97
C ARG A 157 13.44 -7.28 -0.12
N GLU A 158 14.09 -6.31 -0.75
CA GLU A 158 14.91 -5.28 -0.12
C GLU A 158 14.44 -3.91 -0.63
N PHE A 159 14.06 -3.02 0.28
CA PHE A 159 13.48 -1.72 -0.08
C PHE A 159 13.74 -0.66 0.99
N GLN A 160 13.78 0.61 0.61
CA GLN A 160 13.94 1.71 1.57
C GLN A 160 12.57 2.18 2.06
N MET A 161 12.44 2.30 3.37
CA MET A 161 11.26 2.78 4.06
C MET A 161 11.67 3.84 5.09
N LYS A 162 10.82 4.85 5.25
CA LYS A 162 10.81 5.66 6.44
C LYS A 162 9.83 5.01 7.41
N ASP A 163 10.28 4.65 8.59
CA ASP A 163 9.47 4.13 9.70
C ASP A 163 9.65 5.07 10.89
N SER A 164 8.56 5.39 11.56
CA SER A 164 8.53 6.32 12.69
C SER A 164 7.64 5.79 13.78
N TYR A 165 7.99 6.11 15.02
CA TYR A 165 7.32 5.64 16.22
C TYR A 165 7.18 6.80 17.21
N SER A 166 5.95 7.01 17.68
CA SER A 166 5.67 7.96 18.77
C SER A 166 5.48 7.20 20.08
N PHE A 167 5.89 7.82 21.18
CA PHE A 167 5.78 7.28 22.53
C PHE A 167 5.16 8.35 23.42
N ASP A 168 3.98 8.03 23.94
CA ASP A 168 3.12 8.97 24.64
C ASP A 168 2.68 8.39 26.00
N THR A 169 2.43 9.25 26.98
CA THR A 169 1.97 8.81 28.33
C THR A 169 0.45 8.65 28.43
N THR A 170 -0.29 9.15 27.43
CA THR A 170 -1.76 9.20 27.41
C THR A 170 -2.26 8.91 26.00
N ASP A 171 -3.49 8.43 25.90
CA ASP A 171 -4.11 8.11 24.61
C ASP A 171 -4.43 9.40 23.83
N GLU A 172 -4.69 10.51 24.52
CA GLU A 172 -4.80 11.85 23.92
C GLU A 172 -3.48 12.30 23.32
N GLY A 173 -2.36 12.03 23.99
CA GLY A 173 -1.01 12.27 23.45
C GLY A 173 -0.76 11.47 22.17
N LEU A 174 -1.12 10.18 22.18
CA LEU A 174 -1.04 9.34 20.98
C LEU A 174 -1.92 9.88 19.84
N ALA A 175 -3.14 10.32 20.14
CA ALA A 175 -4.02 10.92 19.13
C ALA A 175 -3.42 12.19 18.52
N GLU A 176 -2.76 13.03 19.32
CA GLU A 176 -2.05 14.21 18.83
C GLU A 176 -0.82 13.84 17.98
N SER A 177 0.01 12.91 18.44
CA SER A 177 1.13 12.37 17.68
C SER A 177 0.67 11.81 16.34
N TYR A 178 -0.45 11.08 16.32
CA TYR A 178 -1.06 10.54 15.11
C TYR A 178 -1.51 11.64 14.14
N ARG A 179 -2.19 12.68 14.65
CA ARG A 179 -2.63 13.85 13.86
C ARG A 179 -1.43 14.56 13.22
N LEU A 180 -0.35 14.78 13.97
CA LEU A 180 0.87 15.42 13.47
C LEU A 180 1.51 14.62 12.32
N HIS A 181 1.61 13.29 12.47
CA HIS A 181 2.12 12.42 11.40
C HIS A 181 1.23 12.43 10.16
N ARG A 182 -0.09 12.39 10.35
CA ARG A 182 -1.06 12.47 9.27
C ARG A 182 -0.87 13.77 8.46
N GLU A 183 -0.76 14.91 9.12
CA GLU A 183 -0.51 16.21 8.48
C GLU A 183 0.86 16.27 7.79
N ALA A 184 1.90 15.72 8.39
CA ALA A 184 3.22 15.63 7.78
C ALA A 184 3.17 14.80 6.49
N TYR A 185 2.47 13.66 6.48
CA TYR A 185 2.35 12.79 5.29
C TYR A 185 1.60 13.50 4.17
N GLN A 186 0.54 14.24 4.50
CA GLN A 186 -0.18 15.05 3.53
C GLN A 186 0.75 16.08 2.85
N LYS A 187 1.59 16.77 3.63
CA LYS A 187 2.59 17.73 3.10
C LYS A 187 3.67 17.03 2.28
N ILE A 188 4.17 15.88 2.73
CA ILE A 188 5.15 15.06 2.00
C ILE A 188 4.60 14.75 0.61
N PHE A 189 3.42 14.14 0.53
CA PHE A 189 2.85 13.70 -0.75
C PHE A 189 2.46 14.88 -1.65
N GLN A 190 1.98 15.98 -1.07
CA GLN A 190 1.75 17.22 -1.80
C GLN A 190 3.04 17.79 -2.42
N ARG A 191 4.15 17.83 -1.66
CA ARG A 191 5.45 18.32 -2.15
C ARG A 191 6.08 17.39 -3.17
N LEU A 192 5.90 16.08 -3.02
CA LEU A 192 6.29 15.09 -4.03
C LEU A 192 5.48 15.28 -5.32
N GLY A 193 4.27 15.84 -5.24
CA GLY A 193 3.36 16.02 -6.38
C GLY A 193 2.61 14.73 -6.73
N LEU A 194 2.32 13.89 -5.74
CA LEU A 194 1.52 12.67 -5.88
C LEU A 194 0.03 12.99 -5.73
N ASP A 195 -0.80 12.40 -6.58
CA ASP A 195 -2.23 12.27 -6.30
C ASP A 195 -2.43 11.09 -5.35
N TYR A 196 -3.18 11.30 -4.26
CA TYR A 196 -3.40 10.27 -3.25
C TYR A 196 -4.77 10.39 -2.58
N ARG A 197 -5.24 9.29 -2.00
CA ARG A 197 -6.41 9.20 -1.13
C ARG A 197 -5.97 8.70 0.23
N ILE A 198 -6.59 9.22 1.28
CA ILE A 198 -6.44 8.69 2.65
C ILE A 198 -7.65 7.80 2.86
N VAL A 199 -7.41 6.53 3.15
CA VAL A 199 -8.48 5.54 3.31
C VAL A 199 -8.40 4.93 4.70
N SER A 200 -9.55 4.67 5.30
CA SER A 200 -9.61 3.84 6.50
C SER A 200 -9.16 2.42 6.16
N ALA A 201 -8.32 1.85 7.01
CA ALA A 201 -7.77 0.52 6.83
C ALA A 201 -7.97 -0.31 8.09
N VAL A 202 -7.83 -1.63 7.95
CA VAL A 202 -7.81 -2.57 9.06
C VAL A 202 -6.43 -2.53 9.73
N SER A 203 -6.37 -2.72 11.05
CA SER A 203 -5.09 -2.69 11.79
C SER A 203 -4.30 -3.99 11.66
N GLY A 204 -4.97 -5.10 11.28
CA GLY A 204 -4.36 -6.42 11.07
C GLY A 204 -3.47 -6.89 12.23
N ALA A 205 -2.43 -7.67 11.90
CA ALA A 205 -1.47 -8.25 12.85
C ALA A 205 -0.61 -7.21 13.59
N MET A 206 -0.56 -5.96 13.14
CA MET A 206 0.12 -4.88 13.85
C MET A 206 -0.59 -4.54 15.17
N GLY A 207 -1.90 -4.77 15.24
CA GLY A 207 -2.75 -4.35 16.35
C GLY A 207 -2.99 -2.83 16.36
N GLY A 208 -4.01 -2.37 17.08
CA GLY A 208 -4.31 -0.95 17.23
C GLY A 208 -5.75 -0.56 16.97
N SER A 209 -6.15 0.62 17.46
CA SER A 209 -7.54 1.11 17.42
C SER A 209 -7.88 1.98 16.21
N ALA A 210 -6.87 2.52 15.51
CA ALA A 210 -7.04 3.34 14.32
C ALA A 210 -5.91 3.10 13.32
N SER A 211 -6.27 3.02 12.03
CA SER A 211 -5.38 2.67 10.92
C SER A 211 -5.83 3.44 9.66
N GLU A 212 -4.93 4.22 9.06
CA GLU A 212 -5.17 4.95 7.80
C GLU A 212 -4.05 4.63 6.80
N GLU A 213 -4.45 4.26 5.58
CA GLU A 213 -3.54 4.07 4.45
C GLU A 213 -3.58 5.27 3.51
N PHE A 214 -2.42 5.61 2.96
CA PHE A 214 -2.26 6.62 1.93
C PHE A 214 -2.03 5.90 0.61
N LEU A 215 -3.03 5.98 -0.27
CA LEU A 215 -3.09 5.23 -1.51
C LEU A 215 -2.89 6.17 -2.70
N ALA A 216 -1.91 5.89 -3.55
CA ALA A 216 -1.69 6.59 -4.81
C ALA A 216 -2.41 5.84 -5.96
N PRO A 217 -3.50 6.39 -6.52
CA PRO A 217 -4.22 5.72 -7.61
C PRO A 217 -3.30 5.46 -8.79
N ALA A 218 -3.25 4.20 -9.22
CA ALA A 218 -2.44 3.74 -10.35
C ALA A 218 -2.88 2.34 -10.77
N ALA A 219 -2.91 2.07 -12.09
CA ALA A 219 -3.24 0.75 -12.62
C ALA A 219 -2.25 -0.35 -12.17
N ALA A 220 -1.01 0.04 -11.85
CA ALA A 220 0.02 -0.83 -11.30
C ALA A 220 -0.17 -1.18 -9.80
N GLY A 221 -1.11 -0.51 -9.13
CA GLY A 221 -1.42 -0.69 -7.71
C GLY A 221 -1.96 -2.08 -7.40
N GLU A 222 -1.58 -2.65 -6.27
CA GLU A 222 -2.04 -3.99 -5.86
C GLU A 222 -3.22 -3.91 -4.90
N ASP A 223 -3.37 -2.79 -4.20
CA ASP A 223 -4.42 -2.57 -3.23
C ASP A 223 -5.69 -2.13 -3.95
N THR A 224 -6.80 -2.68 -3.50
CA THR A 224 -8.12 -2.30 -3.98
C THR A 224 -8.75 -1.43 -2.92
N PHE A 225 -9.30 -0.29 -3.31
CA PHE A 225 -9.98 0.60 -2.38
C PHE A 225 -11.28 1.06 -2.98
N VAL A 226 -12.18 1.48 -2.09
CA VAL A 226 -13.42 2.13 -2.48
C VAL A 226 -13.37 3.61 -2.20
N ASP A 227 -13.97 4.40 -3.09
CA ASP A 227 -14.29 5.80 -2.83
C ASP A 227 -15.73 6.12 -3.21
N CYS A 228 -16.31 7.09 -2.50
CA CYS A 228 -17.64 7.60 -2.80
C CYS A 228 -17.53 8.82 -3.72
N PRO A 229 -18.17 8.82 -4.91
CA PRO A 229 -18.18 10.01 -5.76
C PRO A 229 -19.05 11.16 -5.21
N ALA A 230 -19.83 10.92 -4.16
CA ALA A 230 -20.79 11.88 -3.59
C ALA A 230 -20.36 12.46 -2.22
N CYS A 231 -19.34 11.89 -1.55
CA CYS A 231 -18.82 12.38 -0.27
C CYS A 231 -17.36 11.94 -0.06
N ASP A 232 -16.74 12.36 1.05
CA ASP A 232 -15.32 12.10 1.34
C ASP A 232 -15.03 10.68 1.87
N TYR A 233 -15.99 9.74 1.76
CA TYR A 233 -15.77 8.37 2.22
C TYR A 233 -14.81 7.63 1.29
N ALA A 234 -13.73 7.11 1.86
CA ALA A 234 -12.82 6.18 1.21
C ALA A 234 -12.27 5.17 2.21
N ALA A 235 -12.21 3.91 1.82
CA ALA A 235 -11.78 2.81 2.68
C ALA A 235 -11.09 1.74 1.84
N ASN A 236 -10.17 1.00 2.44
CA ASN A 236 -9.77 -0.30 1.89
C ASN A 236 -11.02 -1.21 1.83
N THR A 237 -11.10 -2.12 0.85
CA THR A 237 -12.29 -2.97 0.66
C THR A 237 -12.64 -3.77 1.92
N GLU A 238 -11.61 -4.17 2.67
CA GLU A 238 -11.63 -4.90 3.93
C GLU A 238 -12.21 -4.06 5.07
N ALA A 239 -12.10 -2.74 5.01
CA ALA A 239 -12.60 -1.81 6.03
C ALA A 239 -14.01 -1.28 5.74
N VAL A 240 -14.63 -1.65 4.61
CA VAL A 240 -16.01 -1.27 4.31
C VAL A 240 -16.95 -2.04 5.22
N THR A 241 -17.85 -1.30 5.87
CA THR A 241 -18.92 -1.86 6.71
C THR A 241 -20.28 -1.52 6.13
N VAL A 242 -21.19 -2.48 6.19
CA VAL A 242 -22.57 -2.35 5.75
C VAL A 242 -23.50 -2.66 6.92
N THR A 243 -24.50 -1.82 7.09
CA THR A 243 -25.61 -2.07 8.02
C THR A 243 -26.91 -2.09 7.25
N VAL A 244 -27.66 -3.19 7.38
CA VAL A 244 -29.00 -3.33 6.79
C VAL A 244 -30.00 -3.44 7.95
N PRO A 245 -31.02 -2.57 7.99
CA PRO A 245 -32.03 -2.63 9.05
C PRO A 245 -32.91 -3.88 8.90
N ALA A 246 -33.46 -4.34 10.02
CA ALA A 246 -34.47 -5.39 9.99
C ALA A 246 -35.70 -4.97 9.17
N VAL A 247 -36.31 -5.94 8.48
CA VAL A 247 -37.50 -5.75 7.65
C VAL A 247 -38.67 -6.54 8.20
N ASP A 248 -39.90 -6.19 7.82
CA ASP A 248 -41.08 -6.98 8.19
C ASP A 248 -41.18 -8.25 7.33
N GLY A 249 -40.83 -9.39 7.93
CA GLY A 249 -40.91 -10.70 7.28
C GLY A 249 -42.29 -11.37 7.36
N SER A 250 -43.30 -10.74 7.97
CA SER A 250 -44.60 -11.38 8.27
C SER A 250 -45.43 -11.73 7.02
N ALA A 251 -45.15 -11.09 5.89
CA ALA A 251 -45.82 -11.35 4.61
C ALA A 251 -45.37 -12.64 3.92
N HIS A 252 -44.25 -13.25 4.35
CA HIS A 252 -43.74 -14.48 3.74
C HIS A 252 -44.49 -15.71 4.25
N GLY A 253 -44.84 -16.62 3.33
CA GLY A 253 -45.49 -17.89 3.65
C GLY A 253 -44.64 -18.83 4.52
N PRO A 254 -45.20 -19.98 4.93
CA PRO A 254 -44.45 -21.01 5.64
C PRO A 254 -43.30 -21.54 4.77
N VAL A 255 -42.26 -22.08 5.42
CA VAL A 255 -41.15 -22.75 4.73
C VAL A 255 -41.68 -23.90 3.87
N GLU A 256 -41.25 -23.94 2.62
CA GLU A 256 -41.64 -24.98 1.66
C GLU A 256 -40.40 -25.64 1.07
N GLU A 257 -40.33 -26.97 1.17
CA GLU A 257 -39.29 -27.77 0.52
C GLU A 257 -39.59 -27.93 -0.98
N LEU A 258 -38.56 -27.75 -1.79
CA LEU A 258 -38.56 -27.84 -3.24
C LEU A 258 -37.67 -29.00 -3.68
N ASP A 259 -38.14 -29.78 -4.65
CA ASP A 259 -37.30 -30.77 -5.33
C ASP A 259 -36.43 -30.04 -6.37
N THR A 260 -35.13 -30.03 -6.12
CA THR A 260 -34.10 -29.34 -6.92
C THR A 260 -32.90 -30.28 -7.11
N PRO A 261 -33.08 -31.42 -7.81
CA PRO A 261 -31.98 -32.34 -8.06
C PRO A 261 -30.92 -31.68 -8.96
N ASP A 262 -29.66 -32.08 -8.79
CA ASP A 262 -28.53 -31.64 -9.61
C ASP A 262 -28.26 -30.12 -9.60
N THR A 263 -28.63 -29.41 -8.52
CA THR A 263 -28.36 -27.96 -8.35
C THR A 263 -27.43 -27.65 -7.17
N PRO A 264 -26.15 -28.08 -7.19
CA PRO A 264 -25.24 -27.91 -6.05
C PRO A 264 -24.63 -26.51 -5.92
N THR A 265 -24.91 -25.58 -6.85
CA THR A 265 -24.37 -24.21 -6.85
C THR A 265 -25.50 -23.17 -6.90
N ILE A 266 -25.21 -21.94 -6.51
CA ILE A 266 -26.18 -20.84 -6.58
C ILE A 266 -26.66 -20.61 -8.02
N GLU A 267 -25.76 -20.66 -9.01
CA GLU A 267 -26.10 -20.44 -10.41
C GLU A 267 -27.04 -21.53 -10.93
N THR A 268 -26.78 -22.80 -10.57
CA THR A 268 -27.63 -23.92 -10.98
C THR A 268 -29.00 -23.87 -10.31
N LEU A 269 -29.06 -23.49 -9.03
CA LEU A 269 -30.32 -23.29 -8.30
C LEU A 269 -31.15 -22.13 -8.85
N ALA A 270 -30.53 -20.95 -8.99
CA ALA A 270 -31.18 -19.75 -9.48
C ALA A 270 -31.71 -19.96 -10.91
N GLY A 271 -30.91 -20.60 -11.76
CA GLY A 271 -31.31 -21.00 -13.11
C GLY A 271 -32.46 -22.00 -13.14
N HIS A 272 -32.45 -23.01 -12.24
CA HIS A 272 -33.52 -24.00 -12.13
C HIS A 272 -34.86 -23.38 -11.70
N LEU A 273 -34.83 -22.43 -10.76
CA LEU A 273 -36.03 -21.80 -10.20
C LEU A 273 -36.49 -20.54 -10.96
N GLY A 274 -35.66 -19.99 -11.86
CA GLY A 274 -35.97 -18.76 -12.59
C GLY A 274 -36.00 -17.51 -11.70
N VAL A 275 -35.16 -17.48 -10.66
CA VAL A 275 -35.05 -16.38 -9.68
C VAL A 275 -33.68 -15.72 -9.78
N PRO A 276 -33.53 -14.45 -9.37
CA PRO A 276 -32.19 -13.86 -9.25
C PRO A 276 -31.39 -14.57 -8.16
N ALA A 277 -30.07 -14.68 -8.34
CA ALA A 277 -29.18 -15.26 -7.34
C ALA A 277 -29.28 -14.54 -5.98
N SER A 278 -29.59 -13.24 -5.98
CA SER A 278 -29.83 -12.43 -4.77
C SER A 278 -31.05 -12.84 -3.95
N ALA A 279 -31.96 -13.67 -4.48
CA ALA A 279 -33.07 -14.25 -3.72
C ALA A 279 -32.67 -15.53 -2.96
N THR A 280 -31.46 -16.05 -3.22
CA THR A 280 -30.93 -17.26 -2.60
C THR A 280 -29.96 -16.90 -1.47
N LEU A 281 -29.76 -17.81 -0.52
CA LEU A 281 -28.81 -17.67 0.59
C LEU A 281 -27.75 -18.76 0.46
N LYS A 282 -26.49 -18.34 0.34
CA LYS A 282 -25.30 -19.19 0.30
C LYS A 282 -24.83 -19.44 1.72
N ASN A 283 -24.61 -20.71 2.07
CA ASN A 283 -24.06 -21.12 3.37
C ASN A 283 -22.67 -21.70 3.16
N LEU A 284 -21.64 -20.89 3.38
CA LEU A 284 -20.26 -21.36 3.34
C LEU A 284 -19.92 -22.03 4.67
N LEU A 285 -19.40 -23.25 4.63
CA LEU A 285 -18.84 -23.90 5.81
C LEU A 285 -17.34 -23.64 5.90
N VAL A 286 -16.91 -23.16 7.05
CA VAL A 286 -15.50 -22.94 7.41
C VAL A 286 -15.18 -23.70 8.69
N LYS A 287 -13.91 -23.91 8.98
CA LYS A 287 -13.42 -24.36 10.29
C LYS A 287 -12.81 -23.16 10.99
N VAL A 288 -13.21 -22.92 12.23
CA VAL A 288 -12.65 -21.91 13.12
C VAL A 288 -12.01 -22.66 14.28
N ASP A 289 -10.67 -22.62 14.37
CA ASP A 289 -9.89 -23.42 15.33
C ASP A 289 -10.25 -24.92 15.34
N GLY A 290 -10.61 -25.46 14.17
CA GLY A 290 -10.98 -26.86 13.97
C GLY A 290 -12.47 -27.17 14.13
N GLU A 291 -13.29 -26.24 14.62
CA GLU A 291 -14.75 -26.42 14.72
C GLU A 291 -15.45 -25.89 13.47
N ILE A 292 -16.42 -26.63 12.92
CA ILE A 292 -17.18 -26.18 11.75
C ILE A 292 -18.08 -25.01 12.16
N VAL A 293 -18.10 -23.96 11.34
CA VAL A 293 -18.95 -22.77 11.47
C VAL A 293 -19.59 -22.50 10.11
N ALA A 294 -20.86 -22.12 10.10
CA ALA A 294 -21.56 -21.72 8.89
C ALA A 294 -21.59 -20.20 8.76
N VAL A 295 -21.36 -19.70 7.54
CA VAL A 295 -21.38 -18.28 7.19
C VAL A 295 -22.41 -18.06 6.08
N GLY A 296 -23.51 -17.39 6.43
CA GLY A 296 -24.61 -17.06 5.54
C GLY A 296 -24.42 -15.72 4.82
N VAL A 297 -24.45 -15.73 3.49
CA VAL A 297 -24.41 -14.52 2.63
C VAL A 297 -25.42 -14.60 1.50
N PRO A 298 -25.92 -13.47 0.95
CA PRO A 298 -26.77 -13.50 -0.25
C PRO A 298 -26.09 -14.28 -1.38
N GLY A 299 -26.86 -15.02 -2.19
CA GLY A 299 -26.29 -15.96 -3.15
C GLY A 299 -25.49 -15.33 -4.27
N ASP A 300 -25.78 -14.08 -4.62
CA ASP A 300 -25.04 -13.24 -5.55
C ASP A 300 -23.81 -12.56 -4.93
N ARG A 301 -23.48 -12.87 -3.67
CA ARG A 301 -22.32 -12.36 -2.95
C ARG A 301 -21.33 -13.48 -2.63
N GLU A 302 -20.06 -13.12 -2.49
CA GLU A 302 -19.00 -14.02 -2.05
C GLU A 302 -18.50 -13.65 -0.67
N VAL A 303 -18.09 -14.67 0.10
CA VAL A 303 -17.47 -14.47 1.40
C VAL A 303 -16.02 -14.03 1.21
N ASP A 304 -15.66 -12.90 1.79
CA ASP A 304 -14.30 -12.46 1.98
C ASP A 304 -13.69 -13.19 3.18
N LEU A 305 -12.86 -14.20 2.89
CA LEU A 305 -12.17 -14.99 3.92
C LEU A 305 -11.15 -14.16 4.71
N GLY A 306 -10.63 -13.07 4.13
CA GLY A 306 -9.74 -12.14 4.81
C GLY A 306 -10.49 -11.40 5.91
N LYS A 307 -11.60 -10.73 5.55
CA LYS A 307 -12.49 -10.08 6.53
C LYS A 307 -12.97 -11.05 7.61
N LEU A 308 -13.38 -12.25 7.21
CA LEU A 308 -13.84 -13.28 8.16
C LEU A 308 -12.73 -13.66 9.15
N GLY A 309 -11.50 -13.85 8.66
CA GLY A 309 -10.33 -14.13 9.51
C GLY A 309 -10.02 -13.00 10.48
N GLU A 310 -10.15 -11.75 10.05
CA GLU A 310 -9.90 -10.58 10.91
C GLU A 310 -10.97 -10.42 11.99
N HIS A 311 -12.25 -10.59 11.65
CA HIS A 311 -13.35 -10.54 12.61
C HIS A 311 -13.23 -11.62 13.70
N LEU A 312 -12.65 -12.77 13.35
CA LEU A 312 -12.49 -13.91 14.25
C LEU A 312 -11.10 -13.99 14.90
N ALA A 313 -10.19 -13.06 14.60
CA ALA A 313 -8.84 -13.07 15.16
C ALA A 313 -8.88 -13.05 16.70
N PRO A 314 -8.03 -13.86 17.39
CA PRO A 314 -6.88 -14.59 16.88
C PRO A 314 -7.18 -16.02 16.36
N ALA A 315 -8.45 -16.40 16.20
CA ALA A 315 -8.81 -17.72 15.72
C ALA A 315 -8.37 -17.94 14.26
N THR A 316 -8.08 -19.19 13.93
CA THR A 316 -7.67 -19.62 12.59
C THR A 316 -8.87 -20.04 11.76
N VAL A 317 -9.02 -19.47 10.57
CA VAL A 317 -10.12 -19.78 9.64
C VAL A 317 -9.60 -20.60 8.47
N GLU A 318 -10.16 -21.78 8.27
CA GLU A 318 -9.87 -22.67 7.15
C GLU A 318 -11.14 -23.03 6.38
N LEU A 319 -11.01 -23.25 5.07
CA LEU A 319 -12.13 -23.80 4.30
C LEU A 319 -12.39 -25.26 4.69
N VAL A 320 -13.66 -25.62 4.79
CA VAL A 320 -14.08 -27.01 4.91
C VAL A 320 -13.80 -27.74 3.59
N THR A 321 -13.22 -28.93 3.71
CA THR A 321 -12.84 -29.82 2.60
C THR A 321 -13.87 -30.93 2.42
N ALA A 322 -13.75 -31.72 1.34
CA ALA A 322 -14.63 -32.86 1.13
C ALA A 322 -14.48 -33.94 2.23
N GLU A 323 -13.29 -34.05 2.84
CA GLU A 323 -13.04 -35.04 3.91
C GLU A 323 -13.86 -34.73 5.17
N ASP A 324 -14.06 -33.45 5.48
CA ASP A 324 -14.82 -33.00 6.66
C ASP A 324 -16.32 -33.35 6.60
N PHE A 325 -16.86 -33.68 5.42
CA PHE A 325 -18.23 -34.22 5.27
C PHE A 325 -18.32 -35.73 5.55
N THR A 326 -17.20 -36.43 5.63
CA THR A 326 -17.18 -37.89 5.80
C THR A 326 -17.72 -38.28 7.17
N GLY A 327 -18.80 -39.06 7.20
CA GLY A 327 -19.44 -39.50 8.45
C GLY A 327 -20.36 -38.45 9.10
N ARG A 328 -20.65 -37.34 8.42
CA ARG A 328 -21.57 -36.28 8.86
C ARG A 328 -22.89 -36.35 8.08
N GLU A 329 -23.82 -37.19 8.54
CA GLU A 329 -25.16 -37.33 7.93
C GLU A 329 -26.02 -36.06 8.08
N ASP A 330 -25.61 -35.15 8.96
CA ASP A 330 -26.23 -33.85 9.19
C ASP A 330 -25.81 -32.77 8.17
N LEU A 331 -24.79 -33.03 7.33
CA LEU A 331 -24.29 -32.08 6.33
C LEU A 331 -24.40 -32.65 4.91
N VAL A 332 -25.22 -32.01 4.09
CA VAL A 332 -25.42 -32.40 2.68
C VAL A 332 -24.75 -31.39 1.76
N ARG A 333 -23.62 -31.78 1.16
CA ARG A 333 -22.86 -30.89 0.26
C ARG A 333 -23.74 -30.36 -0.87
N GLY A 334 -23.75 -29.04 -1.04
CA GLY A 334 -24.58 -28.35 -2.04
C GLY A 334 -26.03 -28.10 -1.62
N TYR A 335 -26.48 -28.65 -0.49
CA TYR A 335 -27.85 -28.52 0.01
C TYR A 335 -27.91 -28.14 1.49
N VAL A 336 -26.82 -27.56 2.02
CA VAL A 336 -26.76 -27.03 3.39
C VAL A 336 -27.60 -25.76 3.50
N GLY A 337 -28.48 -25.70 4.49
CA GLY A 337 -29.24 -24.51 4.84
C GLY A 337 -29.31 -24.27 6.34
N PRO A 338 -29.57 -23.02 6.78
CA PRO A 338 -29.57 -22.64 8.19
C PRO A 338 -30.62 -23.37 9.05
N GLN A 339 -31.66 -23.94 8.42
CA GLN A 339 -32.79 -24.58 9.08
C GLN A 339 -32.34 -25.90 9.73
N GLY A 340 -32.23 -25.90 11.06
CA GLY A 340 -31.73 -27.05 11.81
C GLY A 340 -30.26 -26.96 12.19
N LEU A 341 -29.56 -25.88 11.82
CA LEU A 341 -28.22 -25.53 12.31
C LEU A 341 -28.32 -24.65 13.57
N ALA A 342 -29.31 -23.76 13.62
CA ALA A 342 -29.60 -22.95 14.80
C ALA A 342 -29.93 -23.84 16.01
N GLY A 343 -29.04 -23.82 17.02
CA GLY A 343 -29.18 -24.61 18.26
C GLY A 343 -28.68 -26.06 18.20
N LYS A 344 -28.07 -26.52 17.09
CA LYS A 344 -27.41 -27.83 17.00
C LYS A 344 -26.01 -27.72 16.39
N SER A 345 -25.03 -28.21 17.16
CA SER A 345 -23.67 -28.61 16.79
C SER A 345 -22.69 -27.60 16.16
N PHE A 346 -23.11 -26.44 15.63
CA PHE A 346 -22.16 -25.42 15.17
C PHE A 346 -22.72 -23.98 15.17
N LYS A 347 -21.81 -23.01 15.29
CA LYS A 347 -22.10 -21.57 15.24
C LYS A 347 -22.56 -21.16 13.84
N TYR A 348 -23.55 -20.27 13.75
CA TYR A 348 -24.08 -19.69 12.52
C TYR A 348 -23.84 -18.17 12.49
N LEU A 349 -22.92 -17.76 11.64
CA LEU A 349 -22.58 -16.37 11.35
C LEU A 349 -23.33 -15.92 10.09
N ALA A 350 -23.66 -14.63 9.96
CA ALA A 350 -24.23 -14.11 8.72
C ALA A 350 -23.76 -12.69 8.40
N ASP A 351 -23.72 -12.35 7.11
CA ASP A 351 -23.52 -10.97 6.67
C ASP A 351 -24.71 -10.09 7.09
N PRO A 352 -24.51 -8.80 7.43
CA PRO A 352 -25.59 -7.87 7.74
C PRO A 352 -26.70 -7.80 6.67
N ARG A 353 -26.41 -8.13 5.41
CA ARG A 353 -27.43 -8.23 4.35
C ARG A 353 -28.46 -9.34 4.58
N VAL A 354 -28.18 -10.31 5.45
CA VAL A 354 -29.11 -11.36 5.91
C VAL A 354 -29.87 -10.87 7.16
N ALA A 355 -30.27 -9.59 7.17
CA ALA A 355 -30.92 -8.95 8.31
C ALA A 355 -32.21 -9.67 8.74
N PRO A 356 -32.63 -9.56 10.02
CA PRO A 356 -33.88 -10.15 10.49
C PRO A 356 -35.08 -9.75 9.62
N GLY A 357 -35.94 -10.74 9.33
CA GLY A 357 -37.12 -10.58 8.48
C GLY A 357 -36.88 -10.76 6.98
N THR A 358 -35.62 -10.80 6.52
CA THR A 358 -35.30 -11.16 5.12
C THR A 358 -35.65 -12.62 4.84
N ALA A 359 -36.11 -12.92 3.62
CA ALA A 359 -36.54 -14.26 3.22
C ALA A 359 -35.71 -14.81 2.07
N TRP A 360 -35.36 -16.09 2.17
CA TRP A 360 -34.36 -16.71 1.31
C TRP A 360 -34.81 -18.05 0.72
N ILE A 361 -34.17 -18.41 -0.39
CA ILE A 361 -34.13 -19.77 -0.92
C ILE A 361 -32.76 -20.36 -0.59
N THR A 362 -32.71 -21.49 0.11
CA THR A 362 -31.47 -22.06 0.65
C THR A 362 -31.57 -23.58 0.73
N GLY A 363 -30.48 -24.29 0.98
CA GLY A 363 -30.51 -25.75 1.14
C GLY A 363 -31.55 -26.23 2.17
N ALA A 364 -32.10 -27.42 1.99
CA ALA A 364 -33.05 -28.02 2.94
C ALA A 364 -32.40 -29.08 3.86
N ASN A 365 -31.06 -29.17 3.88
CA ASN A 365 -30.29 -30.21 4.56
C ASN A 365 -30.67 -31.63 4.11
N LYS A 366 -31.11 -31.77 2.86
CA LYS A 366 -31.50 -33.03 2.20
C LYS A 366 -30.97 -33.03 0.78
N ASP A 367 -30.47 -34.19 0.35
CA ASP A 367 -29.94 -34.34 -1.01
C ASP A 367 -31.02 -34.03 -2.05
N GLY A 368 -30.65 -33.22 -3.05
CA GLY A 368 -31.54 -32.80 -4.12
C GLY A 368 -32.69 -31.86 -3.70
N LYS A 369 -32.64 -31.24 -2.51
CA LYS A 369 -33.72 -30.36 -2.04
C LYS A 369 -33.23 -29.03 -1.48
N HIS A 370 -33.94 -27.98 -1.85
CA HIS A 370 -33.84 -26.64 -1.27
C HIS A 370 -35.15 -26.28 -0.58
N ALA A 371 -35.16 -25.19 0.17
CA ALA A 371 -36.35 -24.64 0.82
C ALA A 371 -36.49 -23.17 0.46
N ARG A 372 -37.73 -22.73 0.23
CA ARG A 372 -38.08 -21.32 -0.02
C ARG A 372 -38.86 -20.71 1.15
N SER A 373 -38.91 -19.39 1.16
CA SER A 373 -39.59 -18.60 2.20
C SER A 373 -38.97 -18.83 3.59
N VAL A 374 -37.65 -18.96 3.63
CA VAL A 374 -36.86 -19.18 4.85
C VAL A 374 -36.45 -17.83 5.40
N VAL A 375 -37.06 -17.42 6.51
CA VAL A 375 -37.00 -16.06 7.05
C VAL A 375 -36.02 -15.98 8.22
N ALA A 376 -35.04 -15.08 8.12
CA ALA A 376 -34.07 -14.81 9.19
C ALA A 376 -34.80 -14.28 10.45
N GLY A 377 -34.51 -14.85 11.61
CA GLY A 377 -35.16 -14.54 12.89
C GLY A 377 -36.53 -15.21 13.12
N ARG A 378 -37.13 -15.83 12.10
CA ARG A 378 -38.33 -16.66 12.24
C ARG A 378 -38.02 -18.15 12.13
N ASP A 379 -37.27 -18.54 11.09
CA ASP A 379 -37.00 -19.94 10.75
C ASP A 379 -35.56 -20.38 11.10
N PHE A 380 -34.66 -19.42 11.34
CA PHE A 380 -33.32 -19.64 11.88
C PHE A 380 -32.84 -18.41 12.65
N GLU A 381 -31.93 -18.62 13.60
CA GLU A 381 -31.27 -17.56 14.37
C GLU A 381 -29.82 -17.40 13.89
N VAL A 382 -29.28 -16.19 14.00
CA VAL A 382 -27.89 -15.84 13.69
C VAL A 382 -27.19 -15.55 15.00
N ASP A 383 -26.10 -16.24 15.30
CA ASP A 383 -25.34 -16.07 16.54
C ASP A 383 -24.61 -14.73 16.56
N GLU A 384 -24.06 -14.33 15.41
CA GLU A 384 -23.30 -13.09 15.26
C GLU A 384 -23.34 -12.62 13.80
N TYR A 385 -23.54 -11.32 13.61
CA TYR A 385 -23.48 -10.69 12.28
C TYR A 385 -22.10 -10.10 12.05
N LEU A 386 -21.45 -10.48 10.95
CA LEU A 386 -20.11 -10.03 10.57
C LEU A 386 -20.14 -9.55 9.12
N ASP A 387 -19.61 -8.38 8.81
CA ASP A 387 -19.47 -7.93 7.42
C ASP A 387 -18.33 -8.70 6.76
N VAL A 388 -18.70 -9.72 5.99
CA VAL A 388 -17.76 -10.69 5.43
C VAL A 388 -18.00 -10.88 3.94
N VAL A 389 -18.60 -9.89 3.28
CA VAL A 389 -18.86 -9.91 1.85
C VAL A 389 -17.80 -9.10 1.09
N VAL A 390 -17.37 -9.66 -0.04
CA VAL A 390 -16.52 -8.95 -1.00
C VAL A 390 -17.29 -7.75 -1.55
N VAL A 391 -16.72 -6.55 -1.42
CA VAL A 391 -17.34 -5.31 -1.87
C VAL A 391 -17.41 -5.26 -3.39
N GLU A 392 -18.54 -4.80 -3.94
CA GLU A 392 -18.73 -4.66 -5.38
C GLU A 392 -18.96 -3.21 -5.83
N PRO A 393 -18.64 -2.85 -7.09
CA PRO A 393 -18.97 -1.53 -7.63
C PRO A 393 -20.48 -1.25 -7.54
N GLY A 394 -20.83 -0.09 -7.00
CA GLY A 394 -22.22 0.33 -6.79
C GLY A 394 -22.82 -0.06 -5.44
N ASP A 395 -22.10 -0.82 -4.58
CA ASP A 395 -22.53 -1.04 -3.20
C ASP A 395 -22.73 0.31 -2.48
N PRO A 396 -23.73 0.43 -1.58
CA PRO A 396 -24.07 1.70 -0.96
C PRO A 396 -22.98 2.17 -0.02
N CYS A 397 -22.56 3.43 -0.17
CA CYS A 397 -21.63 4.08 0.74
C CYS A 397 -22.22 4.13 2.15
N PRO A 398 -21.49 3.67 3.19
CA PRO A 398 -22.02 3.68 4.56
C PRO A 398 -22.25 5.08 5.12
N ALA A 399 -21.59 6.10 4.55
CA ALA A 399 -21.75 7.49 4.99
C ALA A 399 -22.97 8.20 4.37
N CYS A 400 -23.33 7.90 3.12
CA CYS A 400 -24.37 8.66 2.40
C CYS A 400 -25.33 7.85 1.53
N GLY A 401 -25.11 6.54 1.36
CA GLY A 401 -25.93 5.63 0.57
C GLY A 401 -25.73 5.69 -0.95
N ALA A 402 -24.90 6.60 -1.47
CA ALA A 402 -24.55 6.63 -2.90
C ALA A 402 -23.66 5.43 -3.28
N GLY A 403 -23.72 4.97 -4.53
CA GLY A 403 -22.92 3.83 -4.98
C GLY A 403 -21.41 4.10 -4.92
N LEU A 404 -20.66 3.16 -4.32
CA LEU A 404 -19.21 3.18 -4.24
C LEU A 404 -18.56 2.85 -5.59
N ARG A 405 -17.42 3.47 -5.85
CA ARG A 405 -16.51 3.08 -6.94
C ARG A 405 -15.37 2.27 -6.34
N ILE A 406 -14.90 1.28 -7.09
CA ILE A 406 -13.72 0.49 -6.77
C ILE A 406 -12.60 0.88 -7.72
N ASP A 407 -11.43 1.20 -7.19
CA ASP A 407 -10.22 1.51 -7.95
C ASP A 407 -9.00 0.78 -7.36
N ARG A 408 -7.89 0.79 -8.11
CA ARG A 408 -6.61 0.21 -7.68
C ARG A 408 -5.60 1.31 -7.36
N ALA A 409 -4.79 1.05 -6.33
CA ALA A 409 -3.80 2.01 -5.88
C ALA A 409 -2.54 1.35 -5.32
N ILE A 410 -1.49 2.15 -5.25
CA ILE A 410 -0.22 1.81 -4.61
C ILE A 410 -0.26 2.40 -3.20
N GLU A 411 -0.22 1.58 -2.16
CA GLU A 411 -0.01 2.05 -0.78
C GLU A 411 1.38 2.71 -0.64
N ILE A 412 1.40 4.03 -0.49
CA ILE A 412 2.62 4.86 -0.37
C ILE A 412 2.96 5.19 1.09
N GLY A 413 2.01 5.04 2.01
CA GLY A 413 2.25 5.13 3.43
C GLY A 413 1.08 4.61 4.27
N HIS A 414 1.35 4.35 5.55
CA HIS A 414 0.40 3.78 6.49
C HIS A 414 0.68 4.31 7.89
N ILE A 415 -0.36 4.69 8.63
CA ILE A 415 -0.26 5.17 10.01
C ILE A 415 -1.18 4.38 10.94
N PHE A 416 -0.67 4.05 12.13
CA PHE A 416 -1.32 3.18 13.12
C PHE A 416 -1.26 3.79 14.53
N GLN A 417 -2.36 3.65 15.27
CA GLN A 417 -2.37 3.77 16.73
C GLN A 417 -2.15 2.39 17.36
N LEU A 418 -0.89 1.98 17.53
CA LEU A 418 -0.52 0.66 18.07
C LEU A 418 -1.00 0.44 19.52
N GLY A 419 -1.23 1.51 20.25
CA GLY A 419 -1.62 1.44 21.65
C GLY A 419 -0.48 0.88 22.49
N ARG A 420 -0.79 -0.08 23.37
CA ARG A 420 0.17 -0.61 24.35
C ARG A 420 0.77 -1.96 23.95
N LYS A 421 0.46 -2.55 22.79
CA LYS A 421 0.88 -3.91 22.39
C LYS A 421 2.36 -4.20 22.66
N TYR A 422 3.27 -3.37 22.13
CA TYR A 422 4.72 -3.56 22.28
C TYR A 422 5.22 -3.10 23.64
N ALA A 423 4.66 -2.01 24.17
CA ALA A 423 4.99 -1.54 25.50
C ALA A 423 4.63 -2.57 26.58
N ASP A 424 3.56 -3.35 26.38
CA ASP A 424 3.14 -4.44 27.24
C ASP A 424 4.12 -5.62 27.16
N ALA A 425 4.47 -6.05 25.94
CA ALA A 425 5.41 -7.14 25.72
C ALA A 425 6.80 -6.87 26.33
N PHE A 426 7.24 -5.61 26.33
CA PHE A 426 8.53 -5.21 26.88
C PHE A 426 8.46 -4.52 28.24
N GLU A 427 7.30 -4.43 28.88
CA GLU A 427 7.12 -3.72 30.16
C GLU A 427 7.74 -2.30 30.13
N LEU A 428 7.42 -1.52 29.10
CA LEU A 428 7.84 -0.14 28.94
C LEU A 428 6.96 0.77 29.81
N ASP A 429 7.43 1.02 31.02
CA ASP A 429 6.82 1.96 31.97
C ASP A 429 7.74 3.16 32.23
N VAL A 430 7.14 4.34 32.38
CA VAL A 430 7.83 5.54 32.87
C VAL A 430 7.24 6.02 34.19
N LEU A 431 8.01 6.76 34.98
CA LEU A 431 7.49 7.40 36.19
C LEU A 431 6.52 8.52 35.82
N GLY A 432 5.24 8.38 36.14
CA GLY A 432 4.18 9.35 35.91
C GLY A 432 4.25 10.59 36.81
N GLN A 433 3.43 11.60 36.51
CA GLN A 433 3.38 12.87 37.26
C GLN A 433 3.06 12.69 38.75
N ASN A 434 2.30 11.66 39.08
CA ASN A 434 1.89 11.29 40.43
C ASN A 434 2.90 10.36 41.15
N GLY A 435 4.07 10.11 40.54
CA GLY A 435 5.08 9.19 41.05
C GLY A 435 4.72 7.70 40.91
N LYS A 436 3.67 7.36 40.15
CA LYS A 436 3.31 5.97 39.83
C LYS A 436 3.78 5.60 38.42
N PRO A 437 4.15 4.33 38.17
CA PRO A 437 4.43 3.85 36.83
C PRO A 437 3.24 4.07 35.88
N VAL A 438 3.53 4.50 34.65
CA VAL A 438 2.57 4.64 33.55
C VAL A 438 3.10 3.84 32.37
N ARG A 439 2.27 2.90 31.88
CA ARG A 439 2.52 2.15 30.64
C ARG A 439 2.42 3.09 29.45
N VAL A 440 3.52 3.21 28.71
CA VAL A 440 3.61 4.04 27.50
C VAL A 440 2.67 3.50 26.42
N THR A 441 2.04 4.41 25.68
CA THR A 441 1.25 4.08 24.49
C THR A 441 2.00 4.54 23.22
N MET A 442 1.81 3.84 22.12
CA MET A 442 2.64 3.95 20.93
C MET A 442 1.84 4.16 19.65
N GLY A 443 2.45 4.90 18.71
CA GLY A 443 2.03 4.97 17.31
C GLY A 443 3.13 4.45 16.38
N SER A 444 2.75 3.99 15.19
CA SER A 444 3.69 3.57 14.13
C SER A 444 3.26 4.17 12.80
N TYR A 445 4.23 4.67 12.04
CA TYR A 445 3.99 5.45 10.84
C TYR A 445 5.02 5.05 9.78
N GLY A 446 4.59 4.56 8.62
CA GLY A 446 5.46 4.11 7.53
C GLY A 446 5.26 4.89 6.22
N VAL A 447 6.35 5.25 5.53
CA VAL A 447 6.33 5.69 4.12
C VAL A 447 7.30 4.83 3.32
N GLY A 448 6.83 4.20 2.26
CA GLY A 448 7.68 3.45 1.34
C GLY A 448 8.49 4.39 0.46
N VAL A 449 9.70 4.80 0.88
CA VAL A 449 10.54 5.78 0.14
C VAL A 449 10.84 5.32 -1.28
N SER A 450 11.32 4.08 -1.41
CA SER A 450 11.62 3.47 -2.71
C SER A 450 10.37 3.24 -3.57
N ARG A 451 9.26 2.85 -2.93
CA ARG A 451 7.94 2.67 -3.57
C ARG A 451 7.38 4.00 -4.07
N ALA A 452 7.55 5.09 -3.32
CA ALA A 452 7.12 6.43 -3.72
C ALA A 452 7.80 6.90 -5.01
N VAL A 453 9.05 6.52 -5.26
CA VAL A 453 9.74 6.81 -6.54
C VAL A 453 9.02 6.15 -7.72
N ALA A 454 8.59 4.89 -7.56
CA ALA A 454 7.86 4.20 -8.62
C ALA A 454 6.41 4.69 -8.74
N ALA A 455 5.74 5.04 -7.64
CA ALA A 455 4.42 5.68 -7.68
C ALA A 455 4.47 7.03 -8.43
N LEU A 456 5.50 7.84 -8.16
CA LEU A 456 5.76 9.08 -8.91
C LEU A 456 5.97 8.81 -10.40
N ALA A 457 6.73 7.76 -10.74
CA ALA A 457 6.89 7.38 -12.14
C ALA A 457 5.55 6.96 -12.75
N GLU A 458 4.77 6.07 -12.14
CA GLU A 458 3.44 5.67 -12.65
C GLU A 458 2.51 6.86 -12.91
N GLN A 459 2.49 7.85 -12.02
CA GLN A 459 1.57 9.00 -12.16
C GLN A 459 2.07 10.11 -13.08
N THR A 460 3.34 10.11 -13.47
CA THR A 460 3.93 11.22 -14.23
C THR A 460 4.49 10.84 -15.59
N ILE A 461 4.53 9.56 -15.95
CA ILE A 461 5.00 9.12 -17.25
C ILE A 461 4.11 9.57 -18.41
N ASP A 462 4.70 9.67 -19.59
CA ASP A 462 4.00 9.86 -20.86
C ASP A 462 4.56 8.91 -21.93
N GLU A 463 4.10 9.08 -23.18
CA GLU A 463 4.53 8.26 -24.32
C GLU A 463 6.03 8.33 -24.62
N SER A 464 6.71 9.41 -24.20
CA SER A 464 8.14 9.63 -24.44
C SER A 464 9.03 9.11 -23.31
N GLY A 465 8.50 8.95 -22.09
CA GLY A 465 9.21 8.33 -20.97
C GLY A 465 8.86 8.92 -19.61
N LEU A 466 9.85 9.00 -18.71
CA LEU A 466 9.67 9.58 -17.38
C LEU A 466 9.41 11.10 -17.49
N CYS A 467 8.69 11.69 -16.53
CA CYS A 467 8.55 13.15 -16.42
C CYS A 467 8.47 13.61 -14.95
N TRP A 468 9.63 13.75 -14.31
CA TRP A 468 9.74 14.02 -12.89
C TRP A 468 9.18 15.40 -12.49
N PRO A 469 8.52 15.52 -11.32
CA PRO A 469 8.33 16.80 -10.64
C PRO A 469 9.69 17.45 -10.30
N ARG A 470 9.75 18.79 -10.34
CA ARG A 470 11.01 19.55 -10.14
C ARG A 470 11.72 19.21 -8.83
N GLU A 471 10.96 19.11 -7.74
CA GLU A 471 11.45 18.81 -6.37
C GLU A 471 12.22 17.48 -6.27
N VAL A 472 11.83 16.48 -7.07
CA VAL A 472 12.39 15.12 -7.00
C VAL A 472 13.34 14.79 -8.15
N ALA A 473 13.29 15.54 -9.26
CA ALA A 473 14.13 15.32 -10.43
C ALA A 473 15.63 15.24 -10.07
N PRO A 474 16.42 14.36 -10.73
CA PRO A 474 17.84 14.19 -10.39
C PRO A 474 18.72 15.37 -10.83
N ALA A 475 18.20 16.21 -11.72
CA ALA A 475 18.74 17.48 -12.16
C ALA A 475 17.57 18.43 -12.47
N ASP A 476 17.82 19.73 -12.43
CA ASP A 476 16.85 20.77 -12.78
C ASP A 476 16.79 20.99 -14.29
N VAL A 477 17.96 20.88 -14.96
CA VAL A 477 18.10 21.13 -16.40
C VAL A 477 18.97 20.05 -17.06
N HIS A 478 18.53 19.54 -18.20
CA HIS A 478 19.30 18.67 -19.08
C HIS A 478 19.78 19.44 -20.31
N VAL A 479 21.06 19.78 -20.35
CA VAL A 479 21.69 20.49 -21.47
C VAL A 479 22.17 19.49 -22.52
N VAL A 480 21.67 19.57 -23.75
CA VAL A 480 21.97 18.63 -24.83
C VAL A 480 22.84 19.29 -25.91
N ALA A 481 24.05 18.74 -26.13
CA ALA A 481 24.89 19.14 -27.24
C ALA A 481 24.45 18.43 -28.54
N ALA A 482 23.63 19.10 -29.36
CA ALA A 482 23.04 18.56 -30.58
C ALA A 482 23.91 18.82 -31.84
N GLY A 483 25.21 18.50 -31.77
CA GLY A 483 26.13 18.76 -32.86
C GLY A 483 27.57 18.32 -32.59
N LYS A 484 28.51 19.10 -33.12
CA LYS A 484 29.97 18.84 -33.02
C LYS A 484 30.59 19.85 -32.05
N ALA A 485 31.83 20.27 -32.29
CA ALA A 485 32.64 21.11 -31.40
C ALA A 485 31.88 22.32 -30.83
N LYS A 486 31.33 23.20 -31.68
CA LYS A 486 30.64 24.42 -31.23
C LYS A 486 29.43 24.16 -30.32
N GLN A 487 28.62 23.14 -30.64
CA GLN A 487 27.47 22.77 -29.80
C GLN A 487 27.92 22.20 -28.45
N THR A 488 28.98 21.39 -28.45
CA THR A 488 29.54 20.85 -27.21
C THR A 488 30.17 21.94 -26.36
N GLU A 489 30.93 22.87 -26.95
CA GLU A 489 31.50 24.02 -26.27
C GLU A 489 30.41 24.86 -25.59
N LEU A 490 29.36 25.22 -26.35
CA LEU A 490 28.24 25.99 -25.80
C LEU A 490 27.49 25.22 -24.70
N ALA A 491 27.22 23.93 -24.90
CA ALA A 491 26.53 23.12 -23.89
C ALA A 491 27.32 23.03 -22.57
N LEU A 492 28.64 22.92 -22.65
CA LEU A 492 29.52 22.92 -21.47
C LEU A 492 29.52 24.30 -20.78
N GLU A 493 29.66 25.38 -21.55
CA GLU A 493 29.63 26.75 -21.02
C GLU A 493 28.29 27.05 -20.31
N VAL A 494 27.17 26.74 -20.97
CA VAL A 494 25.84 26.96 -20.43
C VAL A 494 25.61 26.09 -19.19
N GLY A 495 26.08 24.84 -19.21
CA GLY A 495 26.01 23.96 -18.04
C GLY A 495 26.76 24.53 -16.84
N ASP A 496 27.96 25.07 -17.05
CA ASP A 496 28.76 25.69 -15.99
C ASP A 496 28.10 27.00 -15.48
N LYS A 497 27.52 27.82 -16.37
CA LYS A 497 26.76 29.03 -16.00
C LYS A 497 25.53 28.72 -15.15
N LEU A 498 24.72 27.73 -15.56
CA LEU A 498 23.54 27.28 -14.79
C LEU A 498 23.94 26.68 -13.44
N GLY A 499 25.02 25.90 -13.38
CA GLY A 499 25.56 25.36 -12.13
C GLY A 499 26.07 26.45 -11.17
N ALA A 500 26.71 27.49 -11.72
CA ALA A 500 27.12 28.67 -10.95
C ALA A 500 25.91 29.44 -10.39
N ALA A 501 24.79 29.46 -11.12
CA ALA A 501 23.52 30.02 -10.69
C ALA A 501 22.74 29.15 -9.68
N GLY A 502 23.28 27.99 -9.28
CA GLY A 502 22.69 27.14 -8.24
C GLY A 502 21.78 26.03 -8.75
N LEU A 503 21.69 25.80 -10.06
CA LEU A 503 20.90 24.71 -10.63
C LEU A 503 21.71 23.42 -10.74
N ARG A 504 21.07 22.28 -10.48
CA ARG A 504 21.64 20.95 -10.73
C ARG A 504 21.53 20.67 -12.23
N VAL A 505 22.65 20.42 -12.90
CA VAL A 505 22.67 20.29 -14.36
C VAL A 505 23.18 18.93 -14.80
N LEU A 506 22.51 18.32 -15.76
CA LEU A 506 23.02 17.19 -16.53
C LEU A 506 23.39 17.69 -17.93
N VAL A 507 24.62 17.47 -18.38
CA VAL A 507 25.09 17.85 -19.71
C VAL A 507 25.35 16.61 -20.56
N ASP A 508 24.66 16.49 -21.69
CA ASP A 508 24.90 15.45 -22.69
C ASP A 508 26.02 15.84 -23.66
N ASP A 509 27.26 15.69 -23.20
CA ASP A 509 28.50 15.92 -23.94
C ASP A 509 29.02 14.68 -24.67
N ARG A 510 28.23 13.61 -24.78
CA ARG A 510 28.67 12.34 -25.40
C ARG A 510 29.11 12.56 -26.86
N ALA A 511 30.35 12.18 -27.16
CA ALA A 511 30.90 12.22 -28.51
C ALA A 511 30.46 10.99 -29.32
N GLY A 512 30.24 11.17 -30.63
CA GLY A 512 29.87 10.07 -31.54
C GLY A 512 28.42 9.59 -31.43
N VAL A 513 27.62 10.13 -30.51
CA VAL A 513 26.18 9.85 -30.38
C VAL A 513 25.39 10.83 -31.25
N SER A 514 24.45 10.32 -32.05
CA SER A 514 23.63 11.17 -32.92
C SER A 514 22.68 12.07 -32.11
N PRO A 515 22.34 13.28 -32.59
CA PRO A 515 21.39 14.15 -31.91
C PRO A 515 20.03 13.49 -31.61
N GLY A 516 19.52 12.66 -32.53
CA GLY A 516 18.26 11.95 -32.33
C GLY A 516 18.28 11.00 -31.11
N VAL A 517 19.40 10.29 -30.91
CA VAL A 517 19.57 9.43 -29.72
C VAL A 517 19.68 10.28 -28.45
N LYS A 518 20.39 11.42 -28.50
CA LYS A 518 20.47 12.34 -27.36
C LYS A 518 19.10 12.90 -26.95
N PHE A 519 18.27 13.27 -27.92
CA PHE A 519 16.92 13.74 -27.66
C PHE A 519 16.03 12.65 -27.07
N THR A 520 16.10 11.43 -27.63
CA THR A 520 15.37 10.27 -27.09
C THR A 520 15.77 9.99 -25.65
N ASP A 521 17.08 10.02 -25.35
CA ASP A 521 17.57 9.84 -23.98
C ASP A 521 17.11 10.99 -23.07
N ALA A 522 17.15 12.23 -23.55
CA ALA A 522 16.72 13.39 -22.75
C ALA A 522 15.23 13.32 -22.37
N GLU A 523 14.38 12.84 -23.27
CA GLU A 523 12.97 12.60 -23.02
C GLU A 523 12.75 11.41 -22.07
N LEU A 524 13.47 10.31 -22.30
CA LEU A 524 13.38 9.11 -21.48
C LEU A 524 13.81 9.36 -20.01
N LEU A 525 14.86 10.15 -19.79
CA LEU A 525 15.36 10.49 -18.46
C LEU A 525 14.39 11.40 -17.67
N GLY A 526 13.57 12.19 -18.36
CA GLY A 526 12.47 12.92 -17.72
C GLY A 526 12.86 14.11 -16.86
N ILE A 527 14.01 14.72 -17.12
CA ILE A 527 14.43 15.97 -16.44
C ILE A 527 13.49 17.10 -16.87
N PRO A 528 12.95 17.93 -15.95
CA PRO A 528 11.85 18.87 -16.23
C PRO A 528 12.11 19.86 -17.36
N LYS A 529 13.35 20.35 -17.48
CA LYS A 529 13.75 21.32 -18.51
C LYS A 529 14.88 20.74 -19.36
N ILE A 530 14.74 20.83 -20.67
CA ILE A 530 15.76 20.40 -21.64
C ILE A 530 16.26 21.64 -22.38
N LEU A 531 17.57 21.87 -22.40
CA LEU A 531 18.16 23.01 -23.06
C LEU A 531 19.08 22.54 -24.19
N VAL A 532 18.76 22.84 -25.44
CA VAL A 532 19.45 22.29 -26.60
C VAL A 532 20.40 23.32 -27.19
N ALA A 533 21.70 22.98 -27.19
CA ALA A 533 22.71 23.68 -27.98
C ALA A 533 22.68 23.14 -29.42
N GLY A 534 21.93 23.82 -30.29
CA GLY A 534 21.60 23.38 -31.65
C GLY A 534 22.37 24.10 -32.76
N ARG A 535 21.69 24.35 -33.89
CA ARG A 535 22.31 24.95 -35.09
C ARG A 535 22.81 26.38 -34.86
N ARG A 536 22.08 27.16 -34.06
CA ARG A 536 22.38 28.56 -33.72
C ARG A 536 23.39 28.72 -32.58
N ALA A 537 24.10 27.65 -32.20
CA ALA A 537 25.08 27.71 -31.13
C ALA A 537 26.21 28.75 -31.37
N ALA A 538 26.56 29.01 -32.64
CA ALA A 538 27.56 30.03 -32.98
C ALA A 538 27.08 31.47 -32.70
N GLU A 539 25.77 31.67 -32.56
CA GLU A 539 25.14 32.95 -32.24
C GLU A 539 24.87 33.09 -30.73
N GLY A 540 25.25 32.10 -29.91
CA GLY A 540 24.94 32.08 -28.47
C GLY A 540 23.46 31.84 -28.16
N VAL A 541 22.75 31.15 -29.05
CA VAL A 541 21.31 30.83 -28.90
C VAL A 541 21.12 29.36 -28.59
N VAL A 542 20.21 29.09 -27.64
CA VAL A 542 19.79 27.76 -27.20
C VAL A 542 18.27 27.61 -27.30
N GLU A 543 17.78 26.39 -27.50
CA GLU A 543 16.34 26.09 -27.47
C GLU A 543 15.97 25.50 -26.11
N LEU A 544 15.14 26.18 -25.34
CA LEU A 544 14.56 25.67 -24.11
C LEU A 544 13.29 24.89 -24.44
N LYS A 545 13.22 23.65 -23.99
CA LYS A 545 12.06 22.78 -24.06
C LYS A 545 11.57 22.45 -22.64
N ASP A 546 10.28 22.60 -22.42
CA ASP A 546 9.61 22.02 -21.25
C ASP A 546 9.34 20.53 -21.49
N ARG A 547 9.83 19.66 -20.60
CA ARG A 547 9.71 18.20 -20.79
C ARG A 547 8.26 17.75 -20.76
N ARG A 548 7.40 18.36 -19.94
CA ARG A 548 6.02 17.91 -19.71
C ARG A 548 5.08 18.36 -20.81
N THR A 549 5.15 19.63 -21.19
CA THR A 549 4.24 20.22 -22.18
C THR A 549 4.76 20.08 -23.62
N GLY A 550 6.07 19.91 -23.77
CA GLY A 550 6.73 19.90 -25.08
C GLY A 550 6.90 21.28 -25.72
N GLU A 551 6.47 22.35 -25.05
CA GLU A 551 6.65 23.73 -25.50
C GLU A 551 8.14 24.07 -25.68
N ARG A 552 8.44 24.89 -26.69
CA ARG A 552 9.80 25.25 -27.09
C ARG A 552 9.91 26.74 -27.31
N GLU A 553 11.02 27.32 -26.86
CA GLU A 553 11.38 28.70 -27.13
C GLU A 553 12.89 28.82 -27.39
N GLU A 554 13.28 29.72 -28.30
CA GLU A 554 14.69 30.07 -28.51
C GLU A 554 15.06 31.25 -27.62
N LEU A 555 16.17 31.13 -26.91
CA LEU A 555 16.69 32.12 -25.97
C LEU A 555 18.18 32.34 -26.20
N THR A 556 18.66 33.54 -25.91
CA THR A 556 20.10 33.74 -25.66
C THR A 556 20.53 32.98 -24.40
N VAL A 557 21.81 32.67 -24.26
CA VAL A 557 22.34 32.01 -23.05
C VAL A 557 22.00 32.80 -21.78
N GLU A 558 22.14 34.11 -21.83
CA GLU A 558 21.87 35.00 -20.70
C GLU A 558 20.38 34.96 -20.29
N GLU A 559 19.47 34.98 -21.26
CA GLU A 559 18.03 34.85 -21.02
C GLU A 559 17.67 33.48 -20.44
N ALA A 560 18.24 32.40 -20.97
CA ALA A 560 18.01 31.04 -20.47
C ALA A 560 18.46 30.88 -19.02
N VAL A 561 19.65 31.41 -18.67
CA VAL A 561 20.15 31.38 -17.29
C VAL A 561 19.25 32.20 -16.37
N ALA A 562 18.87 33.42 -16.76
CA ALA A 562 17.99 34.27 -15.96
C ALA A 562 16.62 33.63 -15.74
N ARG A 563 16.03 33.01 -16.78
CA ARG A 563 14.72 32.36 -16.70
C ARG A 563 14.73 31.12 -15.81
N LEU A 564 15.77 30.29 -15.90
CA LEU A 564 15.83 29.01 -15.18
C LEU A 564 16.26 29.16 -13.72
N SER A 565 16.92 30.27 -13.37
CA SER A 565 17.39 30.56 -12.00
C SER A 565 16.43 31.43 -11.17
N ALA A 566 15.39 31.98 -11.80
CA ALA A 566 14.24 32.56 -11.12
C ALA A 566 13.34 31.47 -10.53
#